data_AF-A0A920YUR5-F1
#
_entry.id   AF-A0A920YUR5-F1
#
_cell.length_a   1.000
_cell.length_b   1.000
_cell.length_c   1.000
_cell.angle_alpha   90.00
_cell.angle_beta   90.00
_cell.angle_gamma   90.00
#
_symmetry.space_group_name_H-M   'P 1'
#
loop_
_entity.id
_entity.type
_entity.pdbx_description
1 polymer ?
#
loop_
_entity_poly.entity_id
_entity_poly.type
_entity_poly.pdbx_seq_one_letter_code
_entity_poly.pdbx_strand_id
1 'polypeptide(L)'
;MSDAKLLATAICEYLGGHPDIAQRTIGNIYVNKKGIFFDVPLSTGYIHIPIQNIIKSEFKNEEQISKDVTLTRLLAFGIFAFGLKKKRKEVLTYLVVAYNEDGIENTIIFESKNASAVASAIIKARQLYAKENPQAQVSDSAADGSTAQVIPEQIKKLAELKEQGILTQEEFENKKADLLSRM
;
A
#
# COMPACT_ATOMS: atom_id res chain seq x y z
N MET A 1 24.61 8.73 10.80
CA MET A 1 23.43 8.05 10.25
C MET A 1 22.88 7.15 11.34
N SER A 2 21.91 7.65 12.11
CA SER A 2 21.50 7.03 13.37
C SER A 2 20.73 5.73 13.14
N ASP A 3 21.15 4.68 13.86
CA ASP A 3 20.51 3.36 13.99
C ASP A 3 18.98 3.48 14.14
N ALA A 4 18.26 3.34 13.03
CA ALA A 4 16.84 3.09 13.09
C ALA A 4 16.67 1.62 13.53
N LYS A 5 16.42 1.40 14.82
CA LYS A 5 16.17 0.07 15.38
C LYS A 5 15.19 -0.71 14.50
N LEU A 6 15.68 -1.78 13.89
CA LEU A 6 14.89 -2.68 13.06
C LEU A 6 13.84 -3.38 13.94
N LEU A 7 12.58 -3.36 13.50
CA LEU A 7 11.46 -3.97 14.20
C LEU A 7 11.14 -5.35 13.65
N ALA A 8 11.27 -5.54 12.34
CA ALA A 8 11.18 -6.83 11.68
C ALA A 8 11.96 -6.84 10.36
N THR A 9 12.38 -8.03 9.95
CA THR A 9 12.83 -8.32 8.58
C THR A 9 12.33 -9.69 8.15
N ALA A 10 12.02 -9.83 6.87
CA ALA A 10 11.63 -11.11 6.29
C ALA A 10 12.01 -11.15 4.80
N ILE A 11 12.19 -12.36 4.29
CA ILE A 11 12.16 -12.60 2.85
C ILE A 11 10.70 -12.66 2.42
N CYS A 12 10.38 -11.98 1.33
CA CYS A 12 9.04 -11.96 0.77
C CYS A 12 9.08 -11.87 -0.75
N GLU A 13 8.03 -12.37 -1.38
CA GLU A 13 7.79 -12.16 -2.81
C GLU A 13 6.81 -11.00 -2.95
N TYR A 14 7.24 -9.93 -3.60
CA TYR A 14 6.34 -8.86 -4.01
C TYR A 14 5.37 -9.38 -5.06
N LEU A 15 4.07 -9.28 -4.78
CA LEU A 15 3.01 -9.75 -5.65
C LEU A 15 2.30 -8.63 -6.41
N GLY A 16 2.43 -7.38 -5.94
CA GLY A 16 1.92 -6.24 -6.67
C GLY A 16 1.46 -5.05 -5.85
N GLY A 17 1.05 -3.99 -6.55
CA GLY A 17 0.40 -2.82 -5.95
C GLY A 17 1.28 -1.61 -5.68
N HIS A 18 2.49 -1.59 -6.26
CA HIS A 18 3.37 -0.42 -6.29
C HIS A 18 3.61 0.01 -7.75
N PRO A 19 3.48 1.31 -8.09
CA PRO A 19 3.62 1.79 -9.47
C PRO A 19 5.02 1.52 -10.06
N ASP A 20 6.06 1.63 -9.24
CA ASP A 20 7.45 1.53 -9.71
C ASP A 20 7.96 0.09 -9.90
N ILE A 21 7.26 -0.93 -9.40
CA ILE A 21 7.67 -2.33 -9.56
C ILE A 21 6.62 -3.09 -10.37
N ALA A 22 6.95 -3.30 -11.64
CA ALA A 22 6.06 -3.92 -12.61
C ALA A 22 5.99 -5.46 -12.52
N GLN A 23 6.98 -6.11 -11.90
CA GLN A 23 7.11 -7.56 -11.92
C GLN A 23 7.17 -8.16 -10.52
N ARG A 24 6.68 -9.39 -10.39
CA ARG A 24 6.87 -10.16 -9.14
C ARG A 24 8.34 -10.35 -8.90
N THR A 25 8.78 -10.12 -7.67
CA THR A 25 10.19 -10.23 -7.35
C THR A 25 10.39 -10.60 -5.89
N ILE A 26 11.36 -11.47 -5.64
CA ILE A 26 11.75 -11.86 -4.29
C ILE A 26 12.72 -10.81 -3.75
N GLY A 27 12.46 -10.34 -2.54
CA GLY A 27 13.31 -9.38 -1.87
C GLY A 27 13.18 -9.43 -0.36
N ASN A 28 13.90 -8.53 0.28
CA ASN A 28 13.89 -8.39 1.74
C ASN A 28 13.01 -7.22 2.12
N ILE A 29 12.02 -7.48 2.98
CA ILE A 29 11.26 -6.42 3.64
C ILE A 29 11.89 -6.08 4.98
N TYR A 30 11.95 -4.79 5.30
CA TYR A 30 12.42 -4.25 6.56
C TYR A 30 11.38 -3.28 7.11
N VAL A 31 11.12 -3.37 8.40
CA VAL A 31 10.23 -2.45 9.10
C VAL A 31 11.01 -1.76 10.21
N ASN A 32 10.96 -0.44 10.23
CA ASN A 32 11.47 0.37 11.33
C ASN A 32 10.54 1.56 11.57
N LYS A 33 10.94 2.48 12.45
CA LYS A 33 10.12 3.67 12.78
C LYS A 33 9.92 4.65 11.62
N LYS A 34 10.76 4.62 10.58
CA LYS A 34 10.65 5.50 9.41
C LYS A 34 9.63 4.97 8.40
N GLY A 35 9.45 3.66 8.32
CA GLY A 35 8.53 3.05 7.38
C GLY A 35 8.81 1.60 7.06
N ILE A 36 8.23 1.17 5.94
CA ILE A 36 8.48 -0.12 5.30
C ILE A 36 9.47 0.11 4.16
N PHE A 37 10.43 -0.79 4.06
CA PHE A 37 11.42 -0.82 3.00
C PHE A 37 11.41 -2.19 2.36
N PHE A 38 11.41 -2.26 1.04
CA PHE A 38 11.59 -3.51 0.32
C PHE A 38 12.72 -3.35 -0.68
N ASP A 39 13.75 -4.16 -0.50
CA ASP A 39 14.96 -4.18 -1.32
C ASP A 39 14.99 -5.46 -2.14
N VAL A 40 15.25 -5.30 -3.44
CA VAL A 40 15.40 -6.40 -4.39
C VAL A 40 16.88 -6.69 -4.60
N PRO A 41 17.39 -7.86 -4.17
CA PRO A 41 18.75 -8.27 -4.48
C PRO A 41 18.98 -8.26 -6.00
N LEU A 42 20.08 -7.63 -6.44
CA LEU A 42 20.51 -7.56 -7.85
C LEU A 42 19.61 -6.72 -8.79
N SER A 43 18.77 -5.83 -8.25
CA SER A 43 18.00 -4.85 -9.01
C SER A 43 18.11 -3.46 -8.39
N THR A 44 17.75 -2.41 -9.15
CA THR A 44 17.55 -1.05 -8.60
C THR A 44 16.13 -0.87 -8.02
N GLY A 45 15.29 -1.91 -8.08
CA GLY A 45 13.94 -1.88 -7.53
C GLY A 45 13.97 -1.74 -6.01
N TYR A 46 13.47 -0.62 -5.52
CA TYR A 46 13.37 -0.32 -4.10
C TYR A 46 12.01 0.33 -3.83
N ILE A 47 11.31 -0.18 -2.81
CA ILE A 47 10.06 0.43 -2.34
C ILE A 47 10.31 0.99 -0.96
N HIS A 48 9.90 2.25 -0.77
CA HIS A 48 9.85 2.87 0.54
C HIS A 48 8.46 3.46 0.78
N ILE A 49 7.77 2.93 1.78
CA ILE A 49 6.48 3.45 2.23
C ILE A 49 6.69 4.09 3.61
N PRO A 50 6.68 5.43 3.70
CA PRO A 50 6.83 6.14 4.97
C PRO A 50 5.77 5.69 5.98
N ILE A 51 6.14 5.60 7.26
CA ILE A 51 5.22 5.09 8.29
C ILE A 51 3.94 5.92 8.40
N GLN A 52 4.06 7.23 8.16
CA GLN A 52 2.96 8.20 8.22
C GLN A 52 1.97 8.04 7.06
N ASN A 53 2.39 7.42 5.96
CA ASN A 53 1.56 7.17 4.79
C ASN A 53 0.76 5.87 4.93
N ILE A 54 1.08 5.01 5.90
CA ILE A 54 0.41 3.72 6.07
C ILE A 54 -0.94 3.92 6.73
N ILE A 55 -2.00 3.57 6.01
CA ILE A 55 -3.39 3.57 6.50
C ILE A 55 -3.64 2.30 7.31
N LYS A 56 -3.23 1.14 6.76
CA LYS A 56 -3.53 -0.17 7.35
C LYS A 56 -2.50 -1.23 6.93
N SER A 57 -2.25 -2.18 7.82
CA SER A 57 -1.46 -3.38 7.51
C SER A 57 -2.15 -4.61 8.08
N GLU A 58 -2.33 -5.64 7.26
CA GLU A 58 -2.95 -6.90 7.65
C GLU A 58 -2.16 -8.07 7.10
N PHE A 59 -2.32 -9.24 7.72
CA PHE A 59 -1.95 -10.49 7.10
C PHE A 59 -3.21 -11.28 6.76
N LYS A 60 -3.22 -11.92 5.59
CA LYS A 60 -4.33 -12.74 5.10
C LYS A 60 -3.81 -14.09 4.66
N ASN A 61 -4.62 -15.14 4.80
CA ASN A 61 -4.36 -16.43 4.17
C ASN A 61 -4.98 -16.48 2.76
N GLU A 62 -4.73 -17.57 2.03
CA GLU A 62 -5.26 -17.79 0.68
C GLU A 62 -6.79 -17.73 0.61
N GLU A 63 -7.49 -18.25 1.62
CA GLU A 63 -8.96 -18.23 1.65
C GLU A 63 -9.50 -16.80 1.83
N GLN A 64 -8.85 -15.99 2.67
CA GLN A 64 -9.23 -14.60 2.91
C GLN A 64 -8.90 -13.70 1.72
N ILE A 65 -7.78 -13.96 1.02
CA ILE A 65 -7.45 -13.24 -0.21
C ILE A 65 -8.42 -13.59 -1.34
N SER A 66 -8.72 -14.87 -1.53
CA SER A 66 -9.63 -15.32 -2.61
C SER A 66 -11.07 -14.85 -2.43
N LYS A 67 -11.51 -14.60 -1.18
CA LYS A 67 -12.80 -13.97 -0.88
C LYS A 67 -12.79 -12.45 -1.07
N ASP A 68 -11.62 -11.83 -1.11
CA ASP A 68 -11.47 -10.39 -1.31
C ASP A 68 -11.41 -10.08 -2.81
N VAL A 69 -12.49 -9.51 -3.35
CA VAL A 69 -12.63 -9.23 -4.79
C VAL A 69 -11.56 -8.27 -5.29
N THR A 70 -11.15 -7.30 -4.46
CA THR A 70 -10.15 -6.29 -4.82
C THR A 70 -8.77 -6.93 -4.89
N LEU A 71 -8.37 -7.68 -3.85
CA LEU A 71 -7.08 -8.35 -3.82
C LEU A 71 -7.01 -9.47 -4.87
N THR A 72 -8.08 -10.22 -5.05
CA THR A 72 -8.17 -11.26 -6.09
C THR A 72 -8.04 -10.63 -7.48
N ARG A 73 -8.72 -9.52 -7.75
CA ARG A 73 -8.60 -8.81 -9.03
C ARG A 73 -7.20 -8.24 -9.24
N LEU A 74 -6.57 -7.69 -8.20
CA LEU A 74 -5.18 -7.20 -8.28
C LEU A 74 -4.22 -8.34 -8.64
N LEU A 75 -4.40 -9.51 -8.03
CA LEU A 75 -3.57 -10.69 -8.29
C LEU A 75 -3.85 -11.34 -9.65
N ALA A 76 -5.11 -11.36 -10.08
CA ALA A 76 -5.55 -12.05 -11.30
C ALA A 76 -5.47 -11.19 -12.58
N PHE A 77 -5.73 -9.88 -12.48
CA PHE A 77 -5.84 -8.96 -13.62
C PHE A 77 -4.90 -7.76 -13.54
N GLY A 78 -4.14 -7.58 -12.46
CA GLY A 78 -3.03 -6.62 -12.48
C GLY A 78 -1.99 -7.00 -13.52
N ILE A 79 -0.84 -6.33 -13.51
CA ILE A 79 0.40 -6.73 -14.20
C ILE A 79 0.91 -8.16 -13.80
N PHE A 80 0.08 -8.96 -13.12
CA PHE A 80 0.35 -10.17 -12.36
C PHE A 80 -0.50 -11.39 -12.76
N ALA A 81 -1.23 -11.34 -13.89
CA ALA A 81 -2.16 -12.39 -14.34
C ALA A 81 -1.55 -13.80 -14.59
N PHE A 82 -0.21 -13.93 -14.58
CA PHE A 82 0.46 -15.17 -15.01
C PHE A 82 0.86 -16.16 -13.89
N GLY A 83 0.45 -15.94 -12.64
CA GLY A 83 1.14 -16.56 -11.50
C GLY A 83 0.40 -17.57 -10.62
N LEU A 84 -0.90 -17.85 -10.79
CA LEU A 84 -1.61 -18.77 -9.87
C LEU A 84 -1.33 -20.26 -10.18
N LYS A 85 -0.06 -20.65 -10.37
CA LYS A 85 0.32 -22.06 -10.47
C LYS A 85 0.41 -22.66 -9.06
N LYS A 86 -0.70 -23.27 -8.65
CA LYS A 86 -0.87 -24.09 -7.45
C LYS A 86 0.26 -25.12 -7.31
N LYS A 87 1.25 -24.89 -6.42
CA LYS A 87 2.20 -25.92 -5.97
C LYS A 87 2.70 -25.71 -4.52
N ARG A 88 2.41 -26.74 -3.71
CA ARG A 88 2.97 -27.17 -2.40
C ARG A 88 2.26 -26.71 -1.11
N LYS A 89 2.20 -27.68 -0.19
CA LYS A 89 1.55 -27.76 1.13
C LYS A 89 1.97 -26.69 2.17
N GLU A 90 2.65 -25.62 1.78
CA GLU A 90 2.99 -24.56 2.73
C GLU A 90 1.83 -23.56 2.83
N VAL A 91 1.49 -23.14 4.05
CA VAL A 91 0.44 -22.15 4.26
C VAL A 91 0.91 -20.83 3.65
N LEU A 92 0.33 -20.45 2.52
CA LEU A 92 0.58 -19.17 1.87
C LEU A 92 -0.07 -18.08 2.72
N THR A 93 0.76 -17.22 3.30
CA THR A 93 0.32 -16.02 4.01
C THR A 93 0.80 -14.78 3.30
N TYR A 94 -0.08 -13.80 3.23
CA TYR A 94 0.10 -12.57 2.48
C TYR A 94 0.10 -11.39 3.45
N LEU A 95 1.06 -10.50 3.30
CA LEU A 95 1.05 -9.17 3.91
C LEU A 95 0.35 -8.23 2.93
N VAL A 96 -0.68 -7.53 3.41
CA VAL A 96 -1.43 -6.52 2.66
C VAL A 96 -1.26 -5.20 3.38
N VAL A 97 -0.75 -4.19 2.67
CA VAL A 97 -0.55 -2.85 3.23
C VAL A 97 -1.26 -1.83 2.37
N ALA A 98 -2.20 -1.12 2.98
CA ALA A 98 -2.85 0.05 2.39
C ALA A 98 -2.09 1.30 2.82
N TYR A 99 -1.75 2.14 1.87
CA TYR A 99 -1.00 3.37 2.08
C TYR A 99 -1.51 4.48 1.18
N ASN A 100 -1.36 5.73 1.61
CA ASN A 100 -1.64 6.90 0.80
C ASN A 100 -0.36 7.41 0.17
N GLU A 101 -0.35 7.58 -1.14
CA GLU A 101 0.73 8.25 -1.86
C GLU A 101 0.10 9.32 -2.75
N ASP A 102 0.50 10.57 -2.53
CA ASP A 102 0.00 11.74 -3.25
C ASP A 102 -1.54 11.89 -3.27
N GLY A 103 -2.21 11.44 -2.20
CA GLY A 103 -3.66 11.49 -2.07
C GLY A 103 -4.38 10.27 -2.64
N ILE A 104 -3.65 9.32 -3.22
CA ILE A 104 -4.18 8.09 -3.79
C ILE A 104 -3.96 6.95 -2.80
N GLU A 105 -5.04 6.23 -2.46
CA GLU A 105 -4.94 5.00 -1.68
C GLU A 105 -4.45 3.87 -2.58
N ASN A 106 -3.27 3.36 -2.26
CA ASN A 106 -2.62 2.24 -2.90
C ASN A 106 -2.62 1.04 -1.95
N THR A 107 -2.69 -0.16 -2.51
CA THR A 107 -2.59 -1.41 -1.75
C THR A 107 -1.47 -2.26 -2.32
N ILE A 108 -0.43 -2.50 -1.52
CA ILE A 108 0.68 -3.37 -1.85
C ILE A 108 0.53 -4.74 -1.19
N ILE A 109 0.89 -5.80 -1.92
CA ILE A 109 0.80 -7.18 -1.47
C ILE A 109 2.16 -7.87 -1.55
N PHE A 110 2.53 -8.56 -0.47
CA PHE A 110 3.69 -9.45 -0.42
C PHE A 110 3.27 -10.85 0.04
N GLU A 111 3.84 -11.88 -0.54
CA GLU A 111 3.80 -13.23 0.00
C GLU A 111 4.97 -13.44 0.97
N SER A 112 4.71 -13.93 2.17
CA SER A 112 5.77 -14.26 3.12
C SER A 112 5.29 -15.22 4.20
N LYS A 113 6.13 -16.18 4.58
CA LYS A 113 5.91 -17.05 5.76
C LYS A 113 5.81 -16.26 7.07
N ASN A 114 6.40 -15.06 7.10
CA ASN A 114 6.44 -14.18 8.27
C ASN A 114 5.48 -13.00 8.16
N ALA A 115 4.48 -13.05 7.28
CA ALA A 115 3.55 -11.94 7.03
C ALA A 115 2.91 -11.39 8.33
N SER A 116 2.51 -12.27 9.25
CA SER A 116 1.92 -11.87 10.54
C SER A 116 2.90 -11.09 11.43
N ALA A 117 4.16 -11.54 11.50
CA ALA A 117 5.20 -10.86 12.27
C ALA A 117 5.52 -9.48 11.68
N VAL A 118 5.57 -9.38 10.35
CA VAL A 118 5.81 -8.11 9.64
C VAL A 118 4.63 -7.15 9.84
N ALA A 119 3.37 -7.61 9.69
CA ALA A 119 2.18 -6.80 9.96
C ALA A 119 2.17 -6.26 11.40
N SER A 120 2.50 -7.11 12.38
CA SER A 120 2.60 -6.71 13.79
C SER A 120 3.70 -5.67 14.03
N ALA A 121 4.83 -5.80 13.33
CA ALA A 121 5.92 -4.83 13.41
C ALA A 121 5.51 -3.47 12.80
N ILE A 122 4.73 -3.45 11.72
CA ILE A 122 4.20 -2.21 11.12
C ILE A 122 3.25 -1.52 12.09
N ILE A 123 2.33 -2.26 12.71
CA ILE A 123 1.43 -1.72 13.75
C ILE A 123 2.25 -1.10 14.89
N LYS A 124 3.27 -1.82 15.37
CA LYS A 124 4.17 -1.32 16.42
C LYS A 124 4.92 -0.06 15.99
N ALA A 125 5.40 -0.01 14.74
CA ALA A 125 6.08 1.15 14.18
C ALA A 125 5.15 2.38 14.14
N ARG A 126 3.89 2.20 13.69
CA ARG A 126 2.87 3.26 13.71
C ARG A 126 2.58 3.77 15.11
N GLN A 127 2.43 2.86 16.09
CA GLN A 127 2.22 3.24 17.49
C GLN A 127 3.39 4.04 18.07
N LEU A 128 4.63 3.65 17.74
CA LEU A 128 5.82 4.38 18.18
C LEU A 128 5.89 5.76 17.51
N TYR A 129 5.58 5.84 16.22
CA TYR A 129 5.54 7.10 15.49
C TYR A 129 4.48 8.06 16.06
N ALA A 130 3.28 7.58 16.38
CA ALA A 130 2.21 8.37 16.99
C ALA A 130 2.59 8.92 18.38
N LYS A 131 3.32 8.14 19.19
CA LYS A 131 3.83 8.60 20.50
C LYS A 131 4.88 9.69 20.38
N GLU A 132 5.75 9.60 19.37
CA GLU A 132 6.84 10.54 19.13
C GLU A 132 6.37 11.80 18.38
N ASN A 133 5.22 11.73 17.69
CA ASN A 133 4.64 12.82 16.92
C ASN A 133 3.16 13.03 17.29
N PRO A 134 2.84 13.61 18.47
CA PRO A 134 1.46 13.79 18.93
C PRO A 134 0.58 14.62 17.97
N GLN A 135 1.19 15.47 17.13
CA GLN A 135 0.49 16.27 16.12
C GLN A 135 0.17 15.50 14.82
N ALA A 136 0.74 14.30 14.61
CA ALA A 136 0.41 13.44 13.47
C ALA A 136 -0.88 12.63 13.68
N GLN A 137 -1.53 12.77 14.85
CA GLN A 137 -2.80 12.11 15.20
C GLN A 137 -4.04 12.95 14.83
N VAL A 138 -3.89 14.08 14.13
CA VAL A 138 -5.03 14.96 13.77
C VAL A 138 -5.78 14.49 12.50
N SER A 139 -5.29 13.47 11.78
CA SER A 139 -5.93 13.05 10.51
C SER A 139 -6.75 11.77 10.55
N ASP A 140 -6.85 11.06 11.68
CA ASP A 140 -7.60 9.79 11.78
C ASP A 140 -8.78 9.84 12.77
N SER A 141 -9.19 11.03 13.26
CA SER A 141 -10.37 11.17 14.14
C SER A 141 -11.09 12.51 14.01
N ALA A 142 -11.43 12.90 12.79
CA ALA A 142 -12.49 13.85 12.51
C ALA A 142 -13.24 13.41 11.24
N ALA A 143 -14.12 12.42 11.41
CA ALA A 143 -15.36 12.47 10.66
C ALA A 143 -16.12 13.71 11.16
N ASP A 144 -16.55 14.53 10.21
CA ASP A 144 -17.38 15.73 10.33
C ASP A 144 -16.63 17.08 10.46
N GLY A 145 -16.49 17.76 9.31
CA GLY A 145 -16.02 19.15 9.21
C GLY A 145 -15.09 19.47 8.03
N SER A 146 -15.68 19.72 6.85
CA SER A 146 -15.11 20.39 5.65
C SER A 146 -14.94 19.54 4.38
N THR A 147 -15.99 18.80 3.99
CA THR A 147 -16.08 18.12 2.69
C THR A 147 -16.20 19.11 1.51
N ALA A 148 -16.66 20.34 1.76
CA ALA A 148 -16.93 21.33 0.71
C ALA A 148 -15.69 22.00 0.11
N GLN A 149 -14.54 22.01 0.81
CA GLN A 149 -13.29 22.61 0.31
C GLN A 149 -12.31 21.58 -0.28
N VAL A 150 -12.37 20.31 0.15
CA VAL A 150 -11.41 19.27 -0.27
C VAL A 150 -11.74 18.71 -1.66
N ILE A 151 -13.03 18.58 -2.00
CA ILE A 151 -13.45 17.99 -3.27
C ILE A 151 -13.03 18.85 -4.49
N PRO A 152 -13.20 20.19 -4.49
CA PRO A 152 -12.72 21.04 -5.58
C PRO A 152 -11.21 20.94 -5.82
N GLU A 153 -10.40 20.83 -4.75
CA GLU A 153 -8.95 20.68 -4.87
C GLU A 153 -8.54 19.32 -5.46
N GLN A 154 -9.24 18.24 -5.08
CA GLN A 154 -9.02 16.91 -5.65
C GLN A 154 -9.37 16.86 -7.15
N ILE A 155 -10.47 17.52 -7.56
CA ILE A 155 -10.84 17.65 -8.98
C ILE A 155 -9.78 18.41 -9.77
N LYS A 156 -9.16 19.45 -9.17
CA LYS A 156 -8.08 20.21 -9.80
C LYS A 156 -6.83 19.36 -10.06
N LYS A 157 -6.41 18.55 -9.08
CA LYS A 157 -5.26 17.63 -9.26
C LYS A 157 -5.52 16.57 -10.32
N LEU A 158 -6.73 16.01 -10.37
CA LEU A 158 -7.11 15.07 -11.42
C LEU A 158 -7.02 15.70 -12.83
N ALA A 159 -7.34 16.99 -12.96
CA ALA A 159 -7.24 17.71 -14.23
C ALA A 159 -5.78 17.91 -14.65
N GLU A 160 -4.90 18.25 -13.71
CA GLU A 160 -3.46 18.39 -13.95
C GLU A 160 -2.84 17.05 -14.42
N LEU A 161 -3.20 15.93 -13.80
CA LEU A 161 -2.72 14.60 -14.20
C LEU A 161 -3.22 14.16 -15.59
N LYS A 162 -4.45 14.55 -15.94
CA LYS A 162 -5.00 14.35 -17.30
C LYS A 162 -4.23 15.21 -18.31
N GLU A 163 -3.97 16.49 -18.00
CA GLU A 163 -3.21 17.39 -18.88
C GLU A 163 -1.77 16.89 -19.09
N GLN A 164 -1.18 16.27 -18.08
CA GLN A 164 0.12 15.60 -18.17
C GLN A 164 0.09 14.27 -18.95
N GLY A 165 -1.08 13.81 -19.39
CA GLY A 165 -1.25 12.55 -20.13
C GLY A 165 -1.09 11.29 -19.28
N ILE A 166 -1.08 11.42 -17.94
CA ILE A 166 -0.96 10.32 -16.99
C ILE A 166 -2.31 9.58 -16.86
N LEU A 167 -3.41 10.33 -16.94
CA LEU A 167 -4.78 9.82 -16.91
C LEU A 167 -5.44 9.99 -18.28
N THR A 168 -6.19 8.98 -18.70
CA THR A 168 -7.05 9.10 -19.88
C THR A 168 -8.28 9.96 -19.57
N GLN A 169 -8.91 10.51 -20.62
CA GLN A 169 -10.13 11.32 -20.48
C GLN A 169 -11.25 10.55 -19.77
N GLU A 170 -11.39 9.24 -20.03
CA GLU A 170 -12.43 8.39 -19.44
C GLU A 170 -12.20 8.17 -17.94
N GLU A 171 -10.96 7.89 -17.53
CA GLU A 171 -10.60 7.70 -16.13
C GLU A 171 -10.76 8.98 -15.30
N PHE A 172 -10.45 10.14 -15.91
CA PHE A 172 -10.68 11.43 -15.30
C PHE A 172 -12.17 11.67 -15.01
N GLU A 173 -13.04 11.46 -16.00
CA GLU A 173 -14.49 11.70 -15.84
C GLU A 173 -15.10 10.74 -14.80
N ASN A 174 -14.69 9.46 -14.79
CA ASN A 174 -15.18 8.49 -13.81
C ASN A 174 -14.81 8.89 -12.37
N LYS A 175 -13.56 9.32 -12.14
CA LYS A 175 -13.10 9.77 -10.81
C LYS A 175 -13.72 11.09 -10.40
N LYS A 176 -13.88 12.04 -11.33
CA LYS A 176 -14.55 13.32 -11.09
C LYS A 176 -16.03 13.12 -10.73
N ALA A 177 -16.73 12.22 -11.41
CA ALA A 177 -18.13 11.91 -11.12
C ALA A 177 -18.31 11.29 -9.71
N ASP A 178 -17.45 10.34 -9.33
CA ASP A 178 -17.42 9.78 -7.97
C ASP A 178 -17.16 10.87 -6.91
N LEU A 179 -16.20 11.75 -7.14
CA LEU A 179 -15.92 12.86 -6.23
C LEU A 179 -17.07 13.86 -6.12
N LEU A 180 -17.72 14.21 -7.23
CA LEU A 180 -18.88 15.10 -7.24
C LEU A 180 -20.10 14.48 -6.55
N SER A 181 -20.26 13.15 -6.62
CA SER A 181 -21.34 12.44 -5.92
C SER A 181 -21.21 12.45 -4.39
N ARG A 182 -20.03 12.82 -3.88
CA ARG A 182 -19.71 12.91 -2.45
C ARG A 182 -19.78 14.35 -1.91
N MET A 183 -20.12 15.33 -2.77
CA MET A 183 -20.47 16.71 -2.37
C MET A 183 -21.93 16.78 -1.93
#